data_AF-A0A7Y5VT01-F1
#
_entry.id   AF-A0A7Y5VT01-F1
#
_cell.length_a   1.000
_cell.length_b   1.000
_cell.length_c   1.000
_cell.angle_alpha   90.00
_cell.angle_beta   90.00
_cell.angle_gamma   90.00
#
_symmetry.space_group_name_H-M   'P 1'
#
loop_
_entity.id
_entity.type
_entity.pdbx_description
1 polymer ?
#
loop_
_entity_poly.entity_id
_entity_poly.type
_entity_poly.pdbx_seq_one_letter_code
_entity_poly.pdbx_strand_id
1 'polypeptide(L)'
;QAAGAALRHYVADRCNLPAGGLTSAEAVAALRRCGAPEAAWHRTGELLDECERMEYGAFSGGDSAAARVLEAVTSCISDLERARF
;
A
#
# COMPACT_ATOMS: atom_id res chain seq x y z
N GLN A 1 -12.41 -0.04 -0.38
CA GLN A 1 -12.10 1.34 -0.81
C GLN A 1 -11.07 2.03 0.08
N ALA A 2 -11.17 2.03 1.42
CA ALA A 2 -10.27 2.82 2.27
C ALA A 2 -8.81 2.32 2.39
N ALA A 3 -8.56 1.00 2.32
CA ALA A 3 -7.24 0.43 2.66
C ALA A 3 -6.13 0.79 1.65
N GLY A 4 -6.34 0.58 0.35
CA GLY A 4 -5.36 0.94 -0.68
C GLY A 4 -5.11 2.45 -0.76
N ALA A 5 -6.16 3.26 -0.58
CA ALA A 5 -6.02 4.71 -0.48
C ALA A 5 -5.19 5.14 0.75
N ALA A 6 -5.40 4.52 1.91
CA ALA A 6 -4.64 4.80 3.12
C ALA A 6 -3.15 4.45 2.94
N LEU A 7 -2.83 3.31 2.32
CA LEU A 7 -1.44 2.93 2.04
C LEU A 7 -0.76 3.92 1.10
N ARG A 8 -1.44 4.36 0.04
CA ARG A 8 -0.92 5.39 -0.89
C ARG A 8 -0.72 6.74 -0.20
N HIS A 9 -1.66 7.18 0.63
CA HIS A 9 -1.50 8.41 1.41
C HIS A 9 -0.31 8.32 2.37
N TYR A 10 -0.12 7.18 3.04
CA TYR A 10 1.03 6.97 3.91
C TYR A 10 2.35 7.08 3.14
N VAL A 11 2.45 6.43 1.98
CA VAL A 11 3.64 6.55 1.12
C VAL A 11 3.84 8.00 0.66
N ALA A 12 2.77 8.71 0.28
CA ALA A 12 2.85 10.11 -0.12
C ALA A 12 3.44 10.99 1.00
N ASP A 13 2.92 10.83 2.23
CA ASP A 13 3.39 11.55 3.41
C ASP A 13 4.87 11.26 3.69
N ARG A 14 5.25 9.98 3.75
CA ARG A 14 6.64 9.55 4.03
C ARG A 14 7.63 10.00 2.96
N CYS A 15 7.22 10.00 1.70
CA CYS A 15 8.06 10.39 0.57
C CYS A 15 7.98 11.90 0.25
N ASN A 16 7.25 12.69 1.05
CA ASN A 16 7.02 14.12 0.84
C ASN A 16 6.47 14.43 -0.58
N LEU A 17 5.50 13.62 -1.02
CA LEU A 17 4.79 13.75 -2.29
C LEU A 17 3.37 14.27 -2.06
N PRO A 18 2.77 14.96 -3.03
CA PRO A 18 1.38 15.37 -2.93
C PRO A 18 0.48 14.13 -2.79
N ALA A 19 -0.38 14.13 -1.77
CA ALA A 19 -1.29 13.02 -1.45
C ALA A 19 -2.35 12.76 -2.55
N GLY A 20 -2.49 13.67 -3.51
CA GLY A 20 -3.47 13.58 -4.58
C GLY A 20 -3.07 12.56 -5.66
N GLY A 21 -3.62 11.35 -5.57
CA GLY A 21 -3.77 10.47 -6.72
C GLY A 21 -2.55 9.67 -7.14
N LEU A 22 -1.62 9.35 -6.22
CA LEU A 22 -0.58 8.38 -6.53
C LEU A 22 -1.20 7.07 -7.04
N THR A 23 -0.70 6.56 -8.15
CA THR A 23 -0.96 5.19 -8.59
C THR A 23 -0.14 4.21 -7.76
N SER A 24 -0.49 2.92 -7.83
CA SER A 24 0.26 1.85 -7.15
C SER A 24 1.72 1.79 -7.62
N ALA A 25 1.96 1.99 -8.91
CA ALA A 25 3.31 2.04 -9.49
C ALA A 25 4.12 3.24 -8.98
N GLU A 26 3.50 4.42 -8.87
CA GLU A 26 4.16 5.62 -8.34
C GLU A 26 4.50 5.47 -6.85
N ALA A 27 3.64 4.83 -6.06
CA ALA A 27 3.91 4.56 -4.65
C ALA A 27 5.14 3.66 -4.47
N VAL A 28 5.24 2.58 -5.26
CA VAL A 28 6.42 1.70 -5.25
C VAL A 28 7.68 2.44 -5.71
N ALA A 29 7.58 3.24 -6.77
CA ALA A 29 8.70 4.04 -7.26
C ALA A 29 9.19 5.07 -6.21
N ALA A 30 8.26 5.70 -5.48
CA ALA A 30 8.58 6.63 -4.41
C ALA A 30 9.34 5.95 -3.27
N LEU A 31 8.87 4.79 -2.80
CA LEU A 31 9.57 4.00 -1.78
C LEU A 31 11.00 3.62 -2.22
N ARG A 32 11.17 3.17 -3.48
CA ARG A 32 12.49 2.86 -4.05
C ARG A 32 13.41 4.08 -4.03
N ARG A 33 12.90 5.25 -4.42
CA ARG A 33 13.68 6.50 -4.44
C ARG A 33 14.06 7.00 -3.05
N CYS A 34 13.21 6.75 -2.05
CA CYS A 34 13.49 7.06 -0.65
C CYS A 34 14.42 6.05 0.03
N GLY A 35 14.91 5.04 -0.69
CA GLY A 35 15.84 4.05 -0.14
C GLY A 35 15.16 3.01 0.75
N ALA A 36 13.85 2.82 0.63
CA ALA A 36 13.16 1.73 1.32
C ALA A 36 13.73 0.36 0.89
N PRO A 37 13.83 -0.61 1.81
CA PRO A 37 14.30 -1.95 1.48
C PRO A 37 13.49 -2.61 0.36
N GLU A 38 14.12 -3.49 -0.43
CA GLU A 38 13.46 -4.22 -1.51
C GLU A 38 12.20 -4.97 -1.08
N ALA A 39 12.30 -5.68 0.04
CA ALA A 39 11.16 -6.37 0.62
C ALA A 39 9.98 -5.41 0.91
N ALA A 40 10.25 -4.16 1.29
CA ALA A 40 9.23 -3.21 1.68
C ALA A 40 8.46 -2.67 0.48
N TRP A 41 9.15 -2.24 -0.59
CA TRP A 41 8.48 -1.74 -1.78
C TRP A 41 7.85 -2.87 -2.62
N HIS A 42 8.40 -4.09 -2.60
CA HIS A 42 7.77 -5.25 -3.23
C HIS A 42 6.46 -5.61 -2.55
N ARG A 43 6.46 -5.75 -1.22
CA ARG A 43 5.25 -6.05 -0.42
C ARG A 43 4.18 -4.96 -0.56
N THR A 44 4.59 -3.69 -0.59
CA THR A 44 3.65 -2.58 -0.82
C THR A 44 2.98 -2.71 -2.18
N GLY A 45 3.73 -3.05 -3.23
CA GLY A 45 3.18 -3.26 -4.58
C GLY A 45 2.14 -4.38 -4.64
N GLU A 46 2.45 -5.54 -4.04
CA GLU A 46 1.52 -6.68 -4.01
C GLU A 46 0.22 -6.35 -3.26
N LEU A 47 0.30 -5.62 -2.15
CA LEU A 47 -0.89 -5.22 -1.39
C LEU A 47 -1.75 -4.20 -2.12
N LEU A 48 -1.14 -3.27 -2.86
CA LEU A 48 -1.87 -2.30 -3.67
C LEU A 48 -2.58 -2.97 -4.85
N ASP A 49 -1.91 -3.90 -5.53
CA ASP A 49 -2.51 -4.71 -6.60
C ASP A 49 -3.69 -5.55 -6.07
N GLU A 50 -3.55 -6.19 -4.90
CA GLU A 50 -4.64 -6.93 -4.25
C GLU A 50 -5.82 -6.01 -3.89
N CYS A 51 -5.55 -4.81 -3.36
CA CYS A 51 -6.59 -3.81 -3.08
C CYS A 51 -7.35 -3.42 -4.36
N GLU A 52 -6.64 -3.22 -5.48
CA GLU A 52 -7.22 -2.85 -6.76
C GLU A 52 -8.06 -3.99 -7.35
N ARG A 53 -7.60 -5.24 -7.27
CA ARG A 53 -8.35 -6.43 -7.70
C ARG A 53 -9.67 -6.61 -6.94
N MET A 54 -9.66 -6.35 -5.64
CA MET A 54 -10.88 -6.37 -4.83
C MET A 54 -11.83 -5.22 -5.17
N GLU A 55 -11.30 -4.02 -5.48
CA GLU A 55 -12.10 -2.85 -5.81
C GLU A 55 -12.77 -2.95 -7.19
N TYR A 56 -12.04 -3.44 -8.18
CA TYR A 56 -12.52 -3.56 -9.56
C TYR A 56 -13.18 -4.91 -9.88
N GLY A 57 -13.44 -5.75 -8.88
CA GLY A 57 -14.46 -6.80 -8.99
C GLY A 57 -13.98 -8.17 -9.47
N ALA A 58 -12.72 -8.55 -9.24
CA ALA A 58 -12.29 -9.94 -9.46
C ALA A 58 -12.49 -10.85 -8.23
N PHE A 59 -12.78 -10.28 -7.06
CA PHE A 59 -12.78 -11.01 -5.79
C PHE A 59 -14.18 -11.15 -5.20
N SER A 60 -14.76 -12.36 -5.26
CA SER A 60 -16.01 -12.74 -4.57
C SER A 60 -15.80 -13.05 -3.08
N GLY A 61 -14.71 -12.56 -2.47
CA GLY A 61 -14.43 -12.75 -1.05
C GLY A 61 -15.27 -11.79 -0.24
N GLY A 62 -16.21 -12.31 0.57
CA GLY A 62 -17.03 -11.50 1.48
C GLY A 62 -16.22 -10.78 2.56
N ASP A 63 -16.89 -10.25 3.59
CA ASP A 63 -16.31 -9.45 4.69
C ASP A 63 -14.95 -9.94 5.23
N SER A 64 -14.74 -11.26 5.32
CA SER A 64 -13.48 -11.86 5.76
C SER A 64 -12.27 -11.53 4.88
N ALA A 65 -12.44 -11.37 3.57
CA ALA A 65 -11.35 -11.00 2.66
C ALA A 65 -10.96 -9.53 2.84
N ALA A 66 -11.96 -8.64 2.94
CA ALA A 66 -11.73 -7.23 3.22
C ALA A 66 -11.02 -7.02 4.56
N ALA A 67 -11.40 -7.77 5.60
CA ALA A 67 -10.73 -7.71 6.91
C ALA A 67 -9.27 -8.15 6.84
N ARG A 68 -8.95 -9.22 6.11
CA ARG A 68 -7.57 -9.70 5.93
C ARG A 68 -6.70 -8.69 5.19
N VAL A 69 -7.22 -8.06 4.15
CA VAL A 69 -6.46 -7.03 3.41
C VAL A 69 -6.25 -5.79 4.26
N LEU A 70 -7.24 -5.38 5.06
CA LEU A 70 -7.07 -4.29 6.01
C LEU A 70 -5.95 -4.60 7.02
N GLU A 71 -5.96 -5.79 7.63
CA GLU A 71 -4.90 -6.23 8.55
C GLU A 71 -3.53 -6.24 7.88
N ALA A 72 -3.44 -6.73 6.64
CA ALA A 72 -2.20 -6.78 5.88
C ALA A 72 -1.67 -5.38 5.55
N VAL A 73 -2.54 -4.43 5.20
CA VAL A 73 -2.18 -3.02 4.99
C VAL A 73 -1.69 -2.38 6.28
N THR A 74 -2.38 -2.57 7.41
CA THR A 74 -1.95 -2.05 8.71
C THR A 74 -0.60 -2.61 9.13
N SER A 75 -0.37 -3.91 8.95
CA SER A 75 0.93 -4.54 9.20
C SER A 75 2.02 -3.96 8.29
N CYS A 76 1.72 -3.73 7.00
CA CYS A 76 2.69 -3.16 6.08
C CYS A 76 3.09 -1.73 6.46
N ILE A 77 2.12 -0.89 6.86
CA ILE A 77 2.41 0.46 7.35
C ILE A 77 3.30 0.39 8.59
N SER A 78 2.98 -0.49 9.54
CA SER A 78 3.78 -0.68 10.76
C SER A 78 5.22 -1.12 10.47
N ASP A 79 5.42 -1.99 9.48
CA ASP A 79 6.77 -2.40 9.04
C ASP A 79 7.52 -1.25 8.37
N LEU A 80 6.86 -0.44 7.54
CA LEU A 80 7.44 0.75 6.94
C LEU A 80 7.84 1.80 7.99
N GLU A 81 7.03 1.99 9.03
CA GLU A 81 7.35 2.89 10.16
C GLU A 81 8.60 2.42 10.91
N ARG A 82 8.73 1.11 11.16
CA ARG A 82 9.90 0.52 11.81
C ARG A 82 11.16 0.62 10.97
N ALA A 83 11.03 0.54 9.64
CA ALA A 83 12.17 0.62 8.73
C ALA A 83 12.81 2.02 8.69
N ARG A 84 12.11 3.09 9.12
CA ARG A 84 12.60 4.48 9.22
C ARG A 84 13.49 4.91 8.04
N PHE A 85 13.08 4.59 6.82
CA PHE A 85 13.70 5.12 5.59
C PHE A 85 13.25 6.57 5.34
#